data_AF-A0A4S4KEU7-F1
#
_entry.id   AF-A0A4S4KEU7-F1
#
_cell.length_a   1.000
_cell.length_b   1.000
_cell.length_c   1.000
_cell.angle_alpha   90.00
_cell.angle_beta   90.00
_cell.angle_gamma   90.00
#
_symmetry.space_group_name_H-M   'P 1'
#
loop_
_entity.id
_entity.type
_entity.pdbx_description
1 polymer ?
#
loop_
_entity_poly.entity_id
_entity_poly.type
_entity_poly.pdbx_seq_one_letter_code
_entity_poly.pdbx_strand_id
1 'polypeptide(L)'
;MGDDLAAILSTTRPKRLSVSVSCRWSEIQSYDMALYRAGEYLTHLSVVVEIDGNAPRNSAEKIIGDALSLLSSLSRLSHLMLKLSWRYENPNYYLNEPFRTFREMNREELATKVLGAAPVINHIVLAIPGQFGQTKYAYVYEVVKKYSDGGERTLVELIGEAAWKVLADRFTR
;
A
#
# COMPACT_ATOMS: atom_id res chain seq x y z
N MET A 1 24.42 8.02 -6.65
CA MET A 1 22.97 8.34 -6.60
C MET A 1 22.33 8.07 -5.24
N GLY A 2 22.75 7.07 -4.45
CA GLY A 2 22.17 6.82 -3.12
C GLY A 2 22.56 7.82 -2.02
N ASP A 3 23.72 8.46 -2.13
CA ASP A 3 24.25 9.35 -1.08
C ASP A 3 23.62 10.76 -1.10
N ASP A 4 23.21 11.25 -2.28
CA ASP A 4 22.59 12.56 -2.42
C ASP A 4 21.20 12.62 -1.77
N LEU A 5 20.42 11.54 -1.86
CA LEU A 5 19.08 11.49 -1.28
C LEU A 5 19.12 11.50 0.25
N ALA A 6 20.02 10.72 0.86
CA ALA A 6 20.20 10.70 2.31
C ALA A 6 20.65 12.08 2.83
N ALA A 7 21.56 12.74 2.12
CA ALA A 7 22.01 14.10 2.45
C ALA A 7 20.86 15.11 2.35
N ILE A 8 20.04 15.05 1.29
CA ILE A 8 18.87 15.93 1.10
C ILE A 8 17.85 15.70 2.22
N LEU A 9 17.50 14.47 2.56
CA LEU A 9 16.51 14.16 3.59
C LEU A 9 16.99 14.57 5.00
N SER A 10 18.27 14.35 5.29
CA SER A 10 18.88 14.78 6.56
C SER A 10 18.89 16.30 6.73
N THR A 11 19.15 17.03 5.63
CA THR A 11 19.21 18.50 5.63
C THR A 11 17.82 19.15 5.63
N THR A 12 16.90 18.64 4.81
CA THR A 12 15.57 19.25 4.62
C THR A 12 14.53 18.79 5.65
N ARG A 13 14.75 17.62 6.27
CA ARG A 13 13.86 17.01 7.30
C ARG A 13 12.37 17.19 6.96
N PRO A 14 11.93 16.69 5.81
CA PRO A 14 10.59 16.97 5.32
C PRO A 14 9.54 16.48 6.32
N LYS A 15 8.51 17.30 6.57
CA LYS A 15 7.34 16.90 7.37
C LYS A 15 6.55 15.77 6.71
N ARG A 16 6.64 15.68 5.37
CA ARG A 16 5.97 14.68 4.55
C ARG A 16 6.89 14.26 3.41
N LEU A 17 7.23 12.97 3.38
CA LEU A 17 7.86 12.32 2.24
C LEU A 17 6.89 11.30 1.68
N SER A 18 6.66 11.37 0.37
CA SER A 18 5.79 10.45 -0.36
C SER A 18 6.58 9.71 -1.42
N VAL A 19 6.54 8.38 -1.38
CA VAL A 19 7.18 7.51 -2.36
C VAL A 19 6.09 6.70 -3.05
N SER A 20 6.19 6.58 -4.37
CA SER A 20 5.35 5.70 -5.17
C SER A 20 6.25 4.66 -5.84
N VAL A 21 6.03 3.40 -5.51
CA VAL A 21 6.70 2.25 -6.13
C VAL A 21 5.72 1.60 -7.10
N SER A 22 6.16 1.38 -8.34
CA SER A 22 5.44 0.55 -9.31
C SER A 22 6.42 -0.50 -9.80
N CYS A 23 6.09 -1.77 -9.58
CA CYS A 23 7.01 -2.86 -9.86
C CYS A 23 6.27 -4.13 -10.24
N ARG A 24 6.96 -5.07 -10.89
CA ARG A 24 6.46 -6.43 -11.01
C ARG A 24 6.56 -7.11 -9.65
N TRP A 25 5.66 -8.05 -9.40
CA TRP A 25 5.63 -8.79 -8.14
C TRP A 25 6.97 -9.49 -7.82
N SER A 26 7.70 -9.94 -8.85
CA SER A 26 9.02 -10.57 -8.70
C SER A 26 10.13 -9.58 -8.28
N GLU A 27 9.90 -8.29 -8.40
CA GLU A 27 10.88 -7.23 -8.14
C GLU A 27 10.67 -6.54 -6.80
N ILE A 28 9.56 -6.80 -6.11
CA ILE A 28 9.11 -6.05 -4.93
C ILE A 28 10.15 -5.99 -3.80
N GLN A 29 10.86 -7.10 -3.56
CA GLN A 29 11.90 -7.20 -2.52
C GLN A 29 13.13 -6.33 -2.84
N SER A 30 13.35 -5.97 -4.11
CA SER A 30 14.47 -5.11 -4.52
C SER A 30 14.37 -3.69 -3.95
N TYR A 31 13.19 -3.28 -3.49
CA TYR A 31 12.94 -1.97 -2.90
C TYR A 31 13.23 -1.90 -1.40
N ASP A 32 13.47 -3.03 -0.73
CA ASP A 32 13.61 -3.09 0.73
C ASP A 32 14.71 -2.15 1.25
N MET A 33 15.92 -2.23 0.67
CA MET A 33 17.04 -1.38 1.06
C MET A 33 16.79 0.12 0.80
N ALA A 34 16.08 0.47 -0.28
CA ALA A 34 15.76 1.85 -0.62
C ALA A 34 14.71 2.43 0.33
N LEU A 35 13.67 1.65 0.63
CA LEU A 35 12.62 2.01 1.57
C LEU A 35 13.15 2.10 3.01
N TYR A 36 14.01 1.16 3.42
CA TYR A 36 14.71 1.19 4.70
C TYR A 36 15.47 2.50 4.90
N ARG A 37 16.28 2.93 3.91
CA ARG A 37 17.04 4.20 3.98
C ARG A 37 16.14 5.43 4.06
N ALA A 38 14.95 5.38 3.48
CA ALA A 38 13.97 6.46 3.55
C ALA A 38 13.06 6.37 4.79
N GLY A 39 13.11 5.28 5.56
CA GLY A 39 12.13 4.93 6.58
C GLY A 39 11.93 5.97 7.68
N GLU A 40 13.00 6.68 8.06
CA GLU A 40 12.95 7.76 9.07
C GLU A 40 12.28 9.05 8.59
N TYR A 41 11.97 9.15 7.30
CA TYR A 41 11.33 10.32 6.70
C TYR A 41 10.03 9.96 5.97
N LEU A 42 9.90 8.70 5.54
CA LEU A 42 8.79 8.19 4.74
C LEU A 42 7.51 8.12 5.56
N THR A 43 6.60 9.06 5.33
CA THR A 43 5.26 9.06 5.95
C THR A 43 4.20 8.53 5.00
N HIS A 44 4.48 8.56 3.70
CA HIS A 44 3.52 8.22 2.66
C HIS A 44 4.07 7.21 1.65
N LEU A 45 3.53 6.00 1.60
CA LEU A 45 3.88 5.01 0.60
C LEU A 45 2.68 4.66 -0.30
N SER A 46 2.89 4.70 -1.62
CA SER A 46 2.07 3.99 -2.63
C SER A 46 2.89 2.81 -3.13
N VAL A 47 2.31 1.61 -3.11
CA VAL A 47 2.88 0.45 -3.77
C VAL A 47 1.89 -0.05 -4.81
N VAL A 48 2.30 -0.06 -6.06
CA VAL A 48 1.60 -0.72 -7.16
C VAL A 48 2.38 -1.99 -7.49
N VAL A 49 1.73 -3.13 -7.27
CA VAL A 49 2.30 -4.44 -7.58
C VAL A 49 1.61 -4.97 -8.83
N GLU A 50 2.37 -5.11 -9.91
CA GLU A 50 1.93 -5.74 -11.15
C GLU A 50 2.15 -7.26 -11.07
N ILE A 51 1.06 -8.00 -11.21
CA ILE A 51 1.00 -9.45 -11.06
C ILE A 51 0.66 -10.05 -12.42
N ASP A 52 1.44 -11.02 -12.86
CA ASP A 52 1.20 -11.65 -14.16
C ASP A 52 -0.13 -12.41 -14.17
N GLY A 53 -0.88 -12.28 -15.26
CA GLY A 53 -2.19 -12.91 -15.46
C GLY A 53 -2.21 -14.42 -15.28
N ASN A 54 -1.06 -15.05 -15.59
CA ASN A 54 -0.85 -16.48 -15.50
C ASN A 54 -0.25 -16.92 -14.15
N ALA A 55 -0.12 -16.00 -13.17
CA ALA A 55 0.42 -16.33 -11.86
C ALA A 55 -0.50 -17.32 -11.12
N PRO A 56 0.06 -18.37 -10.48
CA PRO A 56 -0.72 -19.31 -9.66
C PRO A 56 -1.53 -18.61 -8.57
N ARG A 57 -2.72 -19.11 -8.23
CA ARG A 57 -3.64 -18.48 -7.25
C ARG A 57 -3.04 -18.30 -5.85
N ASN A 58 -2.16 -19.21 -5.44
CA ASN A 58 -1.40 -19.14 -4.19
C ASN A 58 -0.28 -18.08 -4.21
N SER A 59 0.03 -17.50 -5.37
CA SER A 59 1.01 -16.41 -5.47
C SER A 59 0.49 -15.13 -4.82
N ALA A 60 -0.82 -14.89 -4.79
CA ALA A 60 -1.39 -13.67 -4.22
C ALA A 60 -1.02 -13.49 -2.74
N GLU A 61 -1.07 -14.56 -1.95
CA GLU A 61 -0.70 -14.53 -0.53
C GLU A 61 0.79 -14.27 -0.34
N LYS A 62 1.65 -14.91 -1.14
CA LYS A 62 3.08 -14.66 -1.14
C LYS A 62 3.40 -13.20 -1.51
N ILE A 63 2.77 -12.68 -2.56
CA ILE A 63 2.98 -11.31 -3.05
C ILE A 63 2.54 -10.29 -2.00
N ILE A 64 1.43 -10.55 -1.31
CA ILE A 64 1.00 -9.73 -0.18
C ILE A 64 2.01 -9.82 0.96
N GLY A 65 2.48 -11.01 1.31
CA GLY A 65 3.52 -11.19 2.33
C GLY A 65 4.80 -10.40 2.01
N ASP A 66 5.25 -10.45 0.76
CA ASP A 66 6.40 -9.68 0.28
C ASP A 66 6.14 -8.17 0.30
N ALA A 67 4.91 -7.71 0.03
CA ALA A 67 4.56 -6.29 0.14
C ALA A 67 4.49 -5.83 1.60
N LEU A 68 4.00 -6.69 2.50
CA LEU A 68 3.88 -6.40 3.93
C LEU A 68 5.24 -6.36 4.62
N SER A 69 6.19 -7.21 4.22
CA SER A 69 7.54 -7.23 4.81
C SER A 69 8.25 -5.88 4.64
N LEU A 70 8.03 -5.19 3.51
CA LEU A 70 8.54 -3.84 3.25
C LEU A 70 8.06 -2.79 4.26
N LEU A 71 6.92 -3.02 4.94
CA LEU A 71 6.33 -2.03 5.84
C LEU A 71 6.98 -2.04 7.23
N SER A 72 7.55 -3.17 7.62
CA SER A 72 8.08 -3.40 8.97
C SER A 72 9.21 -2.44 9.35
N SER A 73 9.99 -1.99 8.37
CA SER A 73 11.10 -1.05 8.55
C SER A 73 10.67 0.43 8.52
N LEU A 74 9.41 0.73 8.20
CA LEU A 74 8.93 2.09 7.95
C LEU A 74 8.30 2.71 9.20
N SER A 75 9.16 3.05 10.16
CA SER A 75 8.80 3.54 11.50
C SER A 75 7.95 4.82 11.55
N ARG A 76 7.82 5.56 10.45
CA ARG A 76 7.01 6.78 10.34
C ARG A 76 5.88 6.69 9.34
N LEU A 77 5.64 5.51 8.77
CA LEU A 77 4.61 5.30 7.77
C LEU A 77 3.22 5.52 8.38
N SER A 78 2.66 6.71 8.17
CA SER A 78 1.34 7.05 8.68
C SER A 78 0.23 6.72 7.70
N HIS A 79 0.53 6.56 6.41
CA HIS A 79 -0.46 5.95 5.52
C HIS A 79 0.14 5.15 4.38
N LEU A 80 -0.64 4.19 3.89
CA LEU A 80 -0.31 3.27 2.81
C LEU A 80 -1.42 3.30 1.76
N MET A 81 -1.04 3.28 0.48
CA MET A 81 -1.90 2.85 -0.61
C MET A 81 -1.28 1.61 -1.26
N LEU A 82 -1.94 0.46 -1.14
CA LEU A 82 -1.55 -0.78 -1.80
C LEU A 82 -2.48 -1.03 -2.99
N LYS A 83 -1.92 -0.99 -4.20
CA LYS A 83 -2.61 -1.29 -5.45
C LYS A 83 -2.13 -2.64 -5.98
N LEU A 84 -3.04 -3.59 -6.15
CA LEU A 84 -2.73 -4.86 -6.80
C LEU A 84 -3.27 -4.83 -8.23
N SER A 85 -2.37 -4.82 -9.21
CA SER A 85 -2.67 -4.79 -10.64
C SER A 85 -2.42 -6.16 -11.23
N TRP A 86 -3.34 -6.69 -12.04
CA TRP A 86 -3.12 -7.92 -12.79
C TRP A 86 -2.92 -7.61 -14.26
N ARG A 87 -1.80 -8.05 -14.83
CA ARG A 87 -1.43 -7.85 -16.22
C ARG A 87 -1.66 -9.13 -17.01
N TYR A 88 -2.73 -9.17 -17.82
CA TYR A 88 -2.89 -10.22 -18.82
C TYR A 88 -2.09 -9.91 -20.08
N GLU A 89 -1.62 -10.95 -20.76
CA GLU A 89 -1.01 -10.85 -22.09
C GLU A 89 -1.99 -10.28 -23.11
N ASN A 90 -3.29 -10.54 -22.93
CA ASN A 90 -4.34 -9.95 -23.74
C ASN A 90 -5.05 -8.83 -22.96
N PRO A 91 -4.91 -7.55 -23.38
CA PRO A 91 -5.55 -6.41 -22.73
C PRO A 91 -7.09 -6.42 -22.83
N ASN A 92 -7.71 -7.35 -23.55
CA ASN A 92 -9.16 -7.53 -23.52
C ASN A 92 -9.63 -8.45 -22.37
N TYR A 93 -8.72 -9.13 -21.66
CA TYR A 93 -9.04 -10.03 -20.53
C TYR A 93 -9.05 -9.34 -19.16
N TYR A 94 -8.84 -8.02 -19.08
CA TYR A 94 -8.92 -7.25 -17.82
C TYR A 94 -10.26 -7.38 -17.06
N LEU A 95 -11.28 -7.97 -17.68
CA LEU A 95 -12.65 -7.87 -17.20
C LEU A 95 -13.11 -8.95 -16.22
N ASN A 96 -12.51 -10.16 -16.15
CA ASN A 96 -13.22 -11.27 -15.48
C ASN A 96 -12.50 -12.03 -14.33
N GLU A 97 -11.17 -12.16 -14.28
CA GLU A 97 -10.55 -13.12 -13.33
C GLU A 97 -9.74 -12.57 -12.13
N PRO A 98 -8.93 -11.50 -12.22
CA PRO A 98 -8.21 -10.96 -11.05
C PRO A 98 -9.16 -10.31 -10.06
N PHE A 99 -10.28 -9.83 -10.59
CA PHE A 99 -11.41 -9.31 -9.86
C PHE A 99 -11.95 -10.34 -8.87
N ARG A 100 -11.91 -11.63 -9.20
CA ARG A 100 -12.50 -12.66 -8.37
C ARG A 100 -11.64 -12.95 -7.14
N THR A 101 -10.33 -13.14 -7.31
CA THR A 101 -9.43 -13.41 -6.18
C THR A 101 -9.33 -12.25 -5.19
N PHE A 102 -9.28 -10.99 -5.67
CA PHE A 102 -9.27 -9.83 -4.76
C PHE A 102 -10.64 -9.54 -4.13
N ARG A 103 -11.75 -9.82 -4.84
CA ARG A 103 -13.10 -9.69 -4.27
C ARG A 103 -13.41 -10.76 -3.24
N GLU A 104 -12.87 -11.97 -3.43
CA GLU A 104 -12.93 -13.10 -2.49
C GLU A 104 -11.98 -12.90 -1.30
N MET A 105 -10.93 -12.08 -1.45
CA MET A 105 -10.03 -11.74 -0.35
C MET A 105 -10.74 -10.87 0.68
N ASN A 106 -10.62 -11.26 1.95
CA ASN A 106 -11.13 -10.47 3.05
C ASN A 106 -10.28 -9.20 3.21
N ARG A 107 -10.83 -8.06 2.80
CA ARG A 107 -10.14 -6.76 2.79
C ARG A 107 -9.83 -6.28 4.20
N GLU A 108 -10.72 -6.57 5.14
CA GLU A 108 -10.52 -6.26 6.55
C GLU A 108 -9.38 -7.10 7.14
N GLU A 109 -9.30 -8.39 6.77
CA GLU A 109 -8.18 -9.25 7.14
C GLU A 109 -6.87 -8.71 6.56
N LEU A 110 -6.85 -8.30 5.29
CA LEU A 110 -5.67 -7.70 4.67
C LEU A 110 -5.27 -6.38 5.35
N ALA A 111 -6.22 -5.49 5.63
CA ALA A 111 -5.97 -4.27 6.37
C ALA A 111 -5.45 -4.55 7.79
N THR A 112 -5.93 -5.61 8.44
CA THR A 112 -5.43 -6.06 9.75
C THR A 112 -3.99 -6.56 9.66
N LYS A 113 -3.64 -7.31 8.60
CA LYS A 113 -2.25 -7.72 8.35
C LYS A 113 -1.34 -6.50 8.11
N VAL A 114 -1.81 -5.50 7.37
CA VAL A 114 -1.10 -4.22 7.19
C VAL A 114 -0.90 -3.51 8.54
N LEU A 115 -1.93 -3.42 9.37
CA LEU A 115 -1.84 -2.82 10.70
C LEU A 115 -0.78 -3.51 11.57
N GLY A 116 -0.72 -4.85 11.53
CA GLY A 116 0.30 -5.64 12.22
C GLY A 116 1.73 -5.40 11.68
N ALA A 117 1.86 -5.21 10.37
CA ALA A 117 3.15 -4.94 9.73
C ALA A 117 3.64 -3.49 9.91
N ALA A 118 2.73 -2.53 10.10
CA ALA A 118 3.03 -1.10 10.25
C ALA A 118 2.39 -0.51 11.52
N PRO A 119 3.02 -0.65 12.71
CA PRO A 119 2.41 -0.29 14.00
C PRO A 119 2.12 1.20 14.22
N VAL A 120 2.52 2.08 13.31
CA VAL A 120 2.26 3.53 13.37
C VAL A 120 1.31 4.03 12.26
N ILE A 121 0.76 3.12 11.46
CA ILE A 121 -0.08 3.48 10.32
C ILE A 121 -1.43 4.04 10.75
N ASN A 122 -1.87 5.16 10.18
CA ASN A 122 -3.14 5.81 10.48
C ASN A 122 -4.19 5.56 9.40
N HIS A 123 -3.78 5.49 8.12
CA HIS A 123 -4.71 5.15 7.04
C HIS A 123 -4.17 4.06 6.11
N ILE A 124 -5.06 3.16 5.71
CA ILE A 124 -4.75 2.05 4.81
C ILE A 124 -5.72 2.13 3.64
N VAL A 125 -5.19 2.26 2.43
CA VAL A 125 -5.99 2.25 1.20
C VAL A 125 -5.65 0.98 0.42
N LEU A 126 -6.63 0.09 0.28
CA LEU A 126 -6.53 -1.09 -0.56
C LEU A 126 -7.26 -0.82 -1.86
N ALA A 127 -6.54 -0.80 -2.98
CA ALA A 127 -7.07 -0.34 -4.25
C ALA A 127 -6.85 -1.35 -5.39
N ILE A 128 -7.83 -1.39 -6.30
CA ILE A 128 -7.76 -2.14 -7.54
C ILE A 128 -7.67 -1.10 -8.68
N PRO A 129 -6.56 -1.07 -9.43
CA PRO A 129 -6.48 -0.27 -10.63
C PRO A 129 -7.42 -0.83 -11.71
N GLY A 130 -8.08 0.06 -12.43
CA GLY A 130 -8.84 -0.20 -13.64
C GLY A 130 -8.01 0.08 -14.88
N GLN A 131 -8.71 0.26 -16.01
CA GLN A 131 -8.08 0.60 -17.27
C GLN A 131 -7.28 1.91 -17.15
N PHE A 132 -6.12 1.95 -17.81
CA PHE A 132 -5.23 3.10 -17.83
C PHE A 132 -4.70 3.55 -16.44
N GLY A 133 -4.63 2.62 -15.48
CA GLY A 133 -4.03 2.88 -14.16
C GLY A 133 -4.88 3.71 -13.21
N GLN A 134 -6.10 4.08 -13.59
CA GLN A 134 -7.04 4.76 -12.70
C GLN A 134 -7.51 3.82 -11.59
N THR A 135 -7.70 4.30 -10.37
CA THR A 135 -8.27 3.46 -9.30
C THR A 135 -9.75 3.17 -9.61
N LYS A 136 -10.09 1.90 -9.84
CA LYS A 136 -11.48 1.48 -10.12
C LYS A 136 -12.26 1.19 -8.84
N TYR A 137 -11.59 0.58 -7.86
CA TYR A 137 -12.14 0.34 -6.52
C TYR A 137 -11.11 0.70 -5.47
N ALA A 138 -11.57 1.28 -4.37
CA ALA A 138 -10.74 1.57 -3.21
C ALA A 138 -11.52 1.26 -1.93
N TYR A 139 -10.86 0.62 -0.99
CA TYR A 139 -11.31 0.42 0.37
C TYR A 139 -10.38 1.21 1.27
N VAL A 140 -10.94 2.11 2.06
CA VAL A 140 -10.20 3.07 2.85
C VAL A 140 -10.48 2.76 4.31
N TYR A 141 -9.42 2.55 5.09
CA TYR A 141 -9.50 2.29 6.51
C TYR A 141 -8.75 3.35 7.29
N GLU A 142 -9.35 3.80 8.39
CA GLU A 142 -8.71 4.59 9.43
C GLU A 142 -8.37 3.69 10.62
N VAL A 143 -7.18 3.89 11.20
CA VAL A 143 -6.74 3.20 12.41
C VAL A 143 -7.05 4.10 13.60
N VAL A 144 -8.05 3.69 14.37
CA VAL A 144 -8.49 4.41 15.57
C VAL A 144 -7.94 3.71 16.80
N LYS A 145 -7.35 4.50 17.72
CA LYS A 145 -6.94 4.00 19.03
C LYS A 145 -8.11 4.13 20.00
N LYS A 146 -8.62 3.00 20.52
CA LYS A 146 -9.65 3.03 21.56
C LYS A 146 -8.96 3.22 22.92
N TYR A 147 -9.20 4.37 23.53
CA TYR A 147 -8.64 4.70 24.85
C TYR A 147 -9.30 3.93 26.00
N SER A 148 -10.48 3.34 25.78
CA SER A 148 -11.25 2.61 26.80
C SER A 148 -10.73 1.20 27.09
N ASP A 149 -10.02 0.57 26.13
CA ASP A 149 -9.74 -0.88 26.17
C ASP A 149 -8.23 -1.16 26.23
N GLY A 150 -7.47 -0.33 26.95
CA GLY A 150 -6.01 -0.51 27.09
C GLY A 150 -5.18 -0.03 25.88
N GLY A 151 -5.78 0.70 24.93
CA GLY A 151 -5.08 1.31 23.80
C GLY A 151 -4.99 0.45 22.56
N GLU A 152 -5.83 -0.58 22.43
CA GLU A 152 -5.93 -1.42 21.24
C GLU A 152 -6.28 -0.58 20.00
N ARG A 153 -5.62 -0.90 18.87
CA ARG A 153 -5.80 -0.20 17.60
C ARG A 153 -6.80 -0.97 16.76
N THR A 154 -7.90 -0.33 16.39
CA THR A 154 -8.98 -0.93 15.59
C THR A 154 -9.08 -0.28 14.22
N LEU A 155 -9.57 -1.03 13.24
CA LEU A 155 -9.83 -0.53 11.89
C LEU A 155 -11.28 -0.04 11.78
N VAL A 156 -11.46 1.11 11.15
CA VAL A 156 -12.77 1.65 10.77
C VAL A 156 -12.76 1.88 9.27
N GLU A 157 -13.69 1.25 8.54
CA GLU A 157 -13.86 1.52 7.11
C GLU A 157 -14.48 2.92 6.93
N LEU A 158 -13.84 3.74 6.09
CA LEU A 158 -14.31 5.06 5.70
C LEU A 158 -15.11 4.97 4.40
N ILE A 159 -16.19 5.75 4.32
CA ILE A 159 -17.04 5.86 3.13
C ILE A 159 -17.31 7.34 2.79
N GLY A 160 -17.81 7.59 1.57
CA GLY A 160 -18.23 8.91 1.13
C GLY A 160 -17.12 9.97 1.19
N GLU A 161 -17.42 11.13 1.77
CA GLU A 161 -16.49 12.27 1.85
C GLU A 161 -15.24 11.96 2.69
N ALA A 162 -15.36 11.16 3.75
CA ALA A 162 -14.23 10.79 4.60
C ALA A 162 -13.22 9.93 3.82
N ALA A 163 -13.71 8.94 3.08
CA ALA A 163 -12.87 8.15 2.19
C ALA A 163 -12.24 9.00 1.08
N TRP A 164 -13.03 9.92 0.50
CA TRP A 164 -12.54 10.81 -0.55
C TRP A 164 -11.43 11.73 -0.05
N LYS A 165 -11.53 12.27 1.18
CA LYS A 165 -10.46 13.08 1.79
C LYS A 165 -9.16 12.31 1.89
N VAL A 166 -9.16 11.07 2.39
CA VAL A 166 -7.95 10.25 2.50
C VAL A 166 -7.35 9.92 1.14
N LEU A 167 -8.20 9.64 0.13
CA LEU A 167 -7.76 9.40 -1.24
C LEU A 167 -7.18 10.67 -1.89
N ALA A 168 -7.83 11.81 -1.70
CA ALA A 168 -7.38 13.11 -2.20
C ALA A 168 -6.15 13.62 -1.46
N ASP A 169 -5.97 13.23 -0.19
CA ASP A 169 -4.81 13.58 0.61
C ASP A 169 -3.54 12.85 0.12
N ARG A 170 -3.56 12.10 -1.02
CA ARG A 170 -2.35 11.46 -1.58
C ARG A 170 -2.18 11.46 -3.11
N PHE A 171 -0.93 11.80 -3.47
CA PHE A 171 -0.17 11.62 -4.72
C PHE A 171 -0.17 12.74 -5.78
N THR A 172 -0.82 13.88 -5.52
CA THR A 172 -0.68 15.09 -6.34
C THR A 172 -0.44 16.32 -5.46
N ARG A 173 0.83 16.59 -5.20
CA ARG A 173 1.46 17.93 -5.25
C ARG A 173 2.96 17.72 -5.30
#